data_AF-A0A2V8YUJ9-F1
#
_entry.id   AF-A0A2V8YUJ9-F1
#
_cell.length_a   1.000
_cell.length_b   1.000
_cell.length_c   1.000
_cell.angle_alpha   90.00
_cell.angle_beta   90.00
_cell.angle_gamma   90.00
#
_symmetry.space_group_name_H-M   'P 1'
#
loop_
_entity.id
_entity.type
_entity.pdbx_description
1 polymer ?
#
loop_
_entity_poly.entity_id
_entity_poly.type
_entity_poly.pdbx_seq_one_letter_code
_entity_poly.pdbx_strand_id
1 'polypeptide(L)' 'MSDDLYKRAASKNKNYHVVEGANHMSLYDIPQCVGEAVSKLASFFKANLSGATKSAGSAAD' A
#
# COMPACT_ATOMS: atom_id res chain seq x y z
N MET A 1 -2.93 14.25 8.40
CA MET A 1 -4.23 13.64 7.99
C MET A 1 -4.02 12.18 7.57
N SER A 2 -3.04 11.89 6.72
CA SER A 2 -2.71 10.52 6.28
C SER A 2 -2.33 9.56 7.42
N ASP A 3 -1.57 10.02 8.43
CA ASP A 3 -1.21 9.16 9.59
C ASP A 3 -2.42 8.73 10.43
N ASP A 4 -3.43 9.60 10.57
CA ASP A 4 -4.66 9.28 11.29
C ASP A 4 -5.46 8.21 10.54
N LEU A 5 -5.60 8.37 9.21
CA LEU A 5 -6.24 7.37 8.35
C LEU A 5 -5.51 6.03 8.44
N TYR A 6 -4.18 6.04 8.40
CA TYR A 6 -3.38 4.82 8.53
C TYR A 6 -3.58 4.15 9.90
N LYS A 7 -3.62 4.91 11.00
CA LYS A 7 -3.88 4.38 12.35
C LYS A 7 -5.26 3.73 12.45
N ARG A 8 -6.29 4.39 11.91
CA ARG A 8 -7.69 3.95 11.95
C ARG A 8 -8.00 2.78 11.04
N ALA A 9 -7.20 2.53 10.01
CA ALA A 9 -7.39 1.39 9.11
C ALA A 9 -7.38 0.07 9.91
N ALA A 10 -8.48 -0.69 9.84
CA ALA A 10 -8.67 -1.93 10.61
C ALA A 10 -7.73 -3.07 10.18
N SER A 11 -7.28 -3.07 8.92
CA SER A 11 -6.36 -4.09 8.41
C SER A 11 -5.05 -4.11 9.20
N LYS A 12 -4.57 -5.31 9.51
CA LYS A 12 -3.21 -5.53 10.03
C LYS A 12 -2.18 -5.62 8.90
N ASN A 13 -2.60 -6.02 7.70
CA ASN A 13 -1.77 -6.01 6.50
C ASN A 13 -1.94 -4.65 5.80
N LYS A 14 -1.17 -3.66 6.24
CA LYS A 14 -1.16 -2.29 5.73
C LYS A 14 0.24 -1.71 5.80
N ASN A 15 0.59 -0.83 4.86
CA ASN A 15 1.89 -0.16 4.80
C ASN A 15 1.70 1.34 4.59
N TYR A 16 2.63 2.16 5.12
CA TYR A 16 2.70 3.60 4.93
C TYR A 16 4.07 3.94 4.33
N HIS A 17 4.09 4.50 3.12
CA HIS A 17 5.30 4.86 2.40
C HIS A 17 5.23 6.32 1.98
N VAL A 18 6.30 7.07 2.23
CA VAL A 18 6.46 8.48 1.82
C VAL A 18 7.49 8.51 0.70
N VAL A 19 7.15 9.15 -0.41
CA VAL A 19 8.11 9.47 -1.48
C VAL A 19 8.71 10.83 -1.13
N GLU A 20 9.93 10.83 -0.62
CA GLU A 20 10.58 12.04 -0.12
C GLU A 20 10.75 13.11 -1.20
N GLY A 21 10.42 14.36 -0.86
CA GLY A 21 10.51 15.50 -1.78
C GLY A 21 9.43 15.56 -2.87
N ALA A 22 8.54 14.57 -2.98
CA ALA A 22 7.43 14.59 -3.92
C ALA A 22 6.26 15.42 -3.40
N ASN A 23 5.61 16.16 -4.31
CA ASN A 23 4.32 16.80 -4.05
C ASN A 23 3.19 16.07 -4.82
N HIS A 24 1.97 16.61 -4.77
CA HIS A 24 0.82 15.99 -5.44
C HIS A 24 1.03 15.80 -6.96
N MET A 25 1.59 16.81 -7.64
CA MET A 25 1.83 16.77 -9.09
C MET A 25 3.00 15.84 -9.45
N SER A 26 4.02 15.75 -8.57
CA SER A 26 5.16 14.85 -8.77
C SER A 26 4.75 13.39 -8.99
N LEU A 27 3.65 12.95 -8.37
CA LEU A 27 3.13 11.57 -8.51
C LEU A 27 2.40 11.31 -9.85
N TYR A 28 2.29 12.32 -10.71
CA TYR A 28 1.82 12.20 -12.09
C TYR A 28 2.92 12.54 -13.10
N ASP A 29 3.71 13.57 -12.82
CA ASP A 29 4.56 14.22 -13.82
C ASP A 29 6.04 13.80 -13.75
N ILE A 30 6.51 13.29 -12.60
CA ILE A 30 7.92 12.92 -12.40
C ILE A 30 8.06 11.40 -12.44
N PRO A 31 8.65 10.83 -13.51
CA PRO A 31 8.71 9.37 -13.69
C PRO A 31 9.38 8.62 -12.53
N GLN A 32 10.35 9.24 -11.86
CA GLN A 32 11.04 8.65 -10.71
C GLN A 32 10.11 8.50 -9.51
N CYS A 33 9.36 9.56 -9.16
CA CYS A 33 8.38 9.55 -8.08
C CYS A 33 7.24 8.57 -8.36
N VAL A 34 6.74 8.56 -9.61
CA VAL A 34 5.71 7.61 -10.06
C VAL A 34 6.24 6.17 -9.96
N GLY A 35 7.44 5.92 -10.49
CA GLY A 35 8.06 4.59 -10.48
C GLY A 35 8.25 4.04 -9.07
N GLU A 36 8.71 4.88 -8.13
CA GLU A 36 8.85 4.49 -6.73
C GLU A 36 7.50 4.11 -6.10
N ALA A 37 6.49 4.96 -6.23
CA ALA A 37 5.15 4.70 -5.69
C ALA A 37 4.55 3.41 -6.28
N VAL A 38 4.63 3.24 -7.60
CA VAL A 38 4.11 2.06 -8.30
C VAL A 38 4.84 0.79 -7.86
N SER A 39 6.15 0.83 -7.59
CA SER A 39 6.90 -0.36 -7.14
C SER A 39 6.35 -0.95 -5.82
N LYS A 40 5.92 -0.09 -4.90
CA LYS A 40 5.31 -0.49 -3.61
C LYS A 40 3.90 -1.04 -3.83
N LEU A 41 3.10 -0.35 -4.63
CA LEU A 41 1.72 -0.74 -4.94
C LEU A 41 1.66 -2.07 -5.69
N ALA A 42 2.48 -2.25 -6.74
CA ALA A 42 2.52 -3.47 -7.53
C ALA A 42 2.87 -4.69 -6.67
N SER A 43 3.86 -4.55 -5.79
CA SER A 43 4.27 -5.61 -4.86
C SER A 43 3.14 -5.97 -3.89
N PHE A 44 2.48 -4.96 -3.32
CA PHE A 44 1.36 -5.15 -2.39
C PHE A 44 0.18 -5.85 -3.07
N PHE A 45 -0.25 -5.37 -4.24
CA PHE A 45 -1.39 -5.96 -4.93
C PHE A 45 -1.09 -7.36 -5.46
N LYS A 46 0.12 -7.60 -5.98
CA LYS A 46 0.53 -8.96 -6.35
C LYS A 46 0.41 -9.92 -5.17
N ALA A 47 0.85 -9.52 -3.97
CA ALA A 47 0.78 -10.38 -2.80
C ALA A 47 -0.66 -10.63 -2.28
N ASN A 48 -1.61 -9.73 -2.56
CA ASN A 48 -2.94 -9.77 -1.94
C ASN A 48 -4.11 -10.03 -2.92
N LEU A 49 -3.92 -9.84 -4.23
CA LEU A 49 -4.98 -9.98 -5.24
C LEU A 49 -4.75 -11.10 -6.25
N SER A 50 -3.55 -11.69 -6.32
CA SER A 50 -3.26 -12.75 -7.30
C SER A 50 -3.82 -14.11 -6.83
N GLY A 51 -5.14 -14.28 -6.82
CA GLY A 51 -5.85 -15.55 -7.03
C GLY A 51 -5.44 -16.84 -6.29
N ALA A 52 -4.55 -16.82 -5.30
CA ALA A 52 -4.22 -17.97 -4.46
C ALA A 52 -4.88 -17.75 -3.10
N THR A 53 -6.02 -18.39 -2.96
CA THR A 53 -6.82 -18.60 -1.75
C THR A 53 -5.93 -18.78 -0.52
N LYS A 54 -5.57 -17.70 0.17
CA LYS A 54 -5.05 -17.81 1.52
C LYS A 54 -6.28 -17.96 2.40
N SER A 55 -6.65 -19.22 2.68
CA SER A 55 -7.59 -19.60 3.72
C SER A 55 -7.30 -18.74 4.95
N ALA A 56 -8.19 -17.78 5.23
CA ALA A 56 -8.19 -17.07 6.48
C ALA A 56 -8.67 -18.09 7.52
N GLY A 57 -7.71 -18.58 8.29
CA GLY A 57 -7.92 -19.58 9.32
C GLY A 57 -9.00 -19.17 10.30
N SER A 58 -9.90 -20.14 10.54
CA SER A 58 -10.56 -20.41 11.80
C SER A 58 -9.66 -20.09 13.01
N ALA A 59 -10.17 -19.28 13.93
CA ALA A 59 -9.92 -19.41 15.36
C ALA A 59 -11.05 -18.70 16.11
N ALA A 60 -12.13 -19.45 16.34
CA ALA A 60 -12.89 -19.34 17.57
C ALA A 60 -12.23 -20.31 18.56
N ASP A 61 -11.76 -19.78 19.69
CA ASP A 61 -11.80 -20.43 21.01
C ASP A 61 -11.85 -19.31 22.06
#